data_AF-A0A961BCN5-F1
#
_entry.id   AF-A0A961BCN5-F1
#
_cell.length_a   1.000
_cell.length_b   1.000
_cell.length_c   1.000
_cell.angle_alpha   90.00
_cell.angle_beta   90.00
_cell.angle_gamma   90.00
#
_symmetry.space_group_name_H-M   'P 1'
#
loop_
_entity.id
_entity.type
_entity.pdbx_description
1 polymer ?
#
loop_
_entity_poly.entity_id
_entity_poly.type
_entity_poly.pdbx_seq_one_letter_code
_entity_poly.pdbx_strand_id
1 'polypeptide(L)'
;MGLRQNFRYAASVSGTIVPGHQVASGGNHNPAYPGGTLRMQAPHFADHGLDLSAYHAGTLNLSIAPWELELRQPRWTFRKVRWHPVDPAEDFSFVDCRIFPLDSSEIGPWQGLAALVYFPHPETKPTHHQPKGLVEILAPFLPGVTYGSKLQLEVPPEQAAFQTRTPH
;
A
#
# COMPACT_ATOMS: atom_id res chain seq x y z
N MET A 1 1.55 12.07 -21.28
CA MET A 1 0.14 12.25 -21.71
C MET A 1 -0.69 11.21 -20.97
N GLY A 2 -1.53 11.47 -19.97
CA GLY A 2 -1.70 12.56 -19.03
C GLY A 2 -2.54 11.98 -17.90
N LEU A 3 -2.08 12.07 -16.65
CA LEU A 3 -2.89 11.75 -15.47
C LEU A 3 -2.83 12.94 -14.51
N ARG A 4 -3.54 14.00 -14.89
CA ARG A 4 -4.05 14.97 -13.93
C ARG A 4 -5.54 14.70 -13.75
N GLN A 5 -5.86 13.56 -13.15
CA GLN A 5 -7.19 13.35 -12.58
C GLN A 5 -7.22 14.16 -11.28
N ASN A 6 -7.73 15.39 -11.36
CA ASN A 6 -8.05 16.18 -10.18
C ASN A 6 -9.26 15.53 -9.51
N PHE A 7 -9.03 14.66 -8.51
CA PHE A 7 -10.09 14.15 -7.66
C PHE A 7 -10.70 15.33 -6.90
N ARG A 8 -11.85 15.83 -7.35
CA ARG A 8 -12.57 16.92 -6.69
C ARG A 8 -13.27 16.50 -5.37
N TYR A 9 -13.22 15.21 -5.03
CA TYR A 9 -13.81 14.63 -3.81
C TYR A 9 -13.01 13.40 -3.32
N ALA A 10 -11.71 13.54 -3.06
CA ALA A 10 -10.94 12.43 -2.47
C ALA A 10 -11.22 12.29 -0.97
N ALA A 11 -11.29 11.05 -0.46
CA ALA A 11 -11.13 10.81 0.97
C ALA A 11 -9.64 10.94 1.31
N SER A 12 -9.31 11.63 2.41
CA SER A 12 -7.92 11.92 2.76
C SER A 12 -7.61 11.67 4.23
N VAL A 13 -6.40 11.20 4.52
CA VAL A 13 -5.89 11.03 5.88
C VAL A 13 -4.41 11.40 5.94
N SER A 14 -3.99 11.96 7.07
CA SER A 14 -2.57 12.20 7.36
C SER A 14 -1.99 11.00 8.10
N GLY A 15 -0.75 10.66 7.79
CA GLY A 15 -0.05 9.57 8.44
C GLY A 15 1.45 9.81 8.54
N THR A 16 2.13 8.89 9.22
CA THR A 16 3.58 8.91 9.44
C THR A 16 4.18 7.61 8.91
N ILE A 17 5.28 7.72 8.17
CA ILE A 17 6.03 6.55 7.70
C ILE A 17 6.68 5.86 8.90
N VAL A 18 6.39 4.56 9.07
CA VAL A 18 6.89 3.73 10.16
C VAL A 18 7.67 2.53 9.62
N PRO A 19 8.56 1.91 10.41
CA PRO A 19 9.19 0.65 10.03
C PRO A 19 8.15 -0.47 9.87
N GLY A 20 8.28 -1.26 8.81
CA GLY A 20 7.60 -2.55 8.67
C GLY A 20 8.56 -3.73 8.91
N HIS A 21 8.08 -4.96 8.72
CA HIS A 21 8.88 -6.18 8.87
C HIS A 21 9.88 -6.44 7.73
N GLN A 22 9.89 -5.60 6.69
CA GLN A 22 10.76 -5.72 5.51
C GLN A 22 10.63 -7.05 4.75
N VAL A 23 9.51 -7.75 4.93
CA VAL A 23 9.18 -9.01 4.23
C VAL A 23 8.86 -8.73 2.77
N ALA A 24 8.04 -7.69 2.50
CA ALA A 24 7.62 -7.32 1.16
C ALA A 24 8.82 -6.93 0.28
N SER A 25 9.76 -6.16 0.83
CA SER A 25 10.98 -5.73 0.14
C SER A 25 12.13 -6.74 0.15
N GLY A 26 12.02 -7.82 0.94
CA GLY A 26 13.10 -8.78 1.13
C GLY A 26 14.27 -8.26 1.99
N GLY A 27 14.14 -7.08 2.61
CA GLY A 27 15.18 -6.50 3.48
C GLY A 27 15.47 -7.31 4.74
N ASN A 28 14.53 -8.18 5.15
CA ASN A 28 14.77 -9.14 6.24
C ASN A 28 15.53 -10.41 5.82
N HIS A 29 15.87 -10.54 4.53
CA HIS A 29 16.62 -11.67 3.97
C HIS A 29 16.02 -13.06 4.27
N ASN A 30 14.70 -13.14 4.43
CA ASN A 30 14.04 -14.43 4.67
C ASN A 30 14.25 -15.37 3.47
N PRO A 31 14.91 -16.53 3.63
CA PRO A 31 15.19 -17.44 2.53
C PRO A 31 13.92 -18.09 1.94
N ALA A 32 12.82 -18.12 2.68
CA ALA A 32 11.52 -18.57 2.16
C ALA A 32 10.95 -17.60 1.11
N TYR A 33 11.37 -16.32 1.15
CA TYR A 33 10.88 -15.28 0.26
C TYR A 33 12.04 -14.60 -0.49
N PRO A 34 12.72 -15.30 -1.41
CA PRO A 34 13.92 -14.79 -2.08
C PRO A 34 13.63 -13.49 -2.83
N GLY A 35 14.26 -12.40 -2.38
CA GLY A 35 14.07 -11.06 -2.94
C GLY A 35 12.77 -10.36 -2.54
N GLY A 36 12.05 -10.88 -1.54
CA GLY A 36 10.83 -10.29 -0.97
C GLY A 36 9.53 -10.83 -1.57
N THR A 37 8.44 -10.78 -0.80
CA THR A 37 7.15 -11.34 -1.22
C THR A 37 6.56 -10.60 -2.41
N LEU A 38 6.74 -9.27 -2.51
CA LEU A 38 6.22 -8.50 -3.64
C LEU A 38 6.82 -8.96 -4.97
N ARG A 39 8.13 -9.26 -4.97
CA ARG A 39 8.81 -9.77 -6.17
C ARG A 39 8.23 -11.11 -6.61
N MET A 40 7.90 -11.98 -5.66
CA MET A 40 7.30 -13.29 -5.93
C MET A 40 5.83 -13.17 -6.37
N GLN A 41 5.09 -12.21 -5.83
CA GLN A 41 3.68 -11.98 -6.14
C GLN A 41 3.47 -11.26 -7.48
N ALA A 42 4.38 -10.35 -7.87
CA ALA A 42 4.21 -9.48 -9.04
C ALA A 42 3.87 -10.20 -10.35
N PRO A 43 4.50 -11.33 -10.72
CA PRO A 43 4.14 -12.07 -11.93
C PRO A 43 2.66 -12.51 -11.94
N HIS A 44 2.13 -12.92 -10.79
CA HIS A 44 0.73 -13.37 -10.67
C HIS A 44 -0.26 -12.23 -10.90
N PHE A 45 0.08 -11.00 -10.47
CA PHE A 45 -0.75 -9.83 -10.72
C PHE A 45 -0.65 -9.35 -12.18
N ALA A 46 0.54 -9.43 -12.77
CA ALA A 46 0.77 -9.06 -14.16
C ALA A 46 -0.05 -9.91 -15.12
N ASP A 47 -0.12 -11.23 -14.87
CA ASP A 47 -0.95 -12.18 -15.64
C ASP A 47 -2.45 -11.82 -15.63
N HIS A 48 -2.88 -11.02 -14.66
CA HIS A 48 -4.28 -10.60 -14.48
C HIS A 48 -4.47 -9.08 -14.65
N GLY A 49 -3.54 -8.39 -15.32
CA GLY A 49 -3.69 -7.01 -15.78
C GLY A 49 -3.21 -5.92 -14.82
N LEU A 50 -2.43 -6.27 -13.80
CA LEU A 50 -1.72 -5.30 -12.95
C LEU A 50 -0.21 -5.52 -13.03
N ASP A 51 0.47 -4.69 -13.82
CA ASP A 51 1.93 -4.65 -13.87
C ASP A 51 2.48 -3.76 -12.75
N LEU A 52 3.33 -4.34 -11.88
CA LEU A 52 3.96 -3.63 -10.77
C LEU A 52 5.38 -3.09 -11.12
N SER A 53 5.84 -3.21 -12.35
CA SER A 53 7.20 -2.82 -12.78
C SER A 53 7.53 -1.34 -12.55
N ALA A 54 6.52 -0.47 -12.51
CA ALA A 54 6.67 0.96 -12.24
C ALA A 54 6.89 1.30 -10.75
N TYR A 55 6.71 0.34 -9.84
CA TYR A 55 6.82 0.53 -8.41
C TYR A 55 8.13 -0.04 -7.87
N HIS A 56 8.62 0.53 -6.76
CA HIS A 56 9.68 -0.10 -6.01
C HIS A 56 9.20 -1.45 -5.46
N ALA A 57 10.06 -2.47 -5.48
CA ALA A 57 9.74 -3.81 -4.97
C ALA A 57 9.75 -3.82 -3.44
N GLY A 58 8.80 -3.12 -2.82
CA GLY A 58 8.64 -2.93 -1.38
C GLY A 58 7.45 -2.02 -1.07
N THR A 59 7.03 -1.97 0.18
CA THR A 59 5.94 -1.11 0.65
C THR A 59 6.45 0.04 1.53
N LEU A 60 5.88 1.23 1.34
CA LEU A 60 5.91 2.27 2.36
C LEU A 60 4.83 1.93 3.38
N ASN A 61 5.22 1.82 4.65
CA ASN A 61 4.31 1.52 5.75
C ASN A 61 3.86 2.83 6.39
N LEU A 62 2.61 3.22 6.16
CA LEU A 62 2.02 4.45 6.68
C LEU A 62 1.13 4.15 7.88
N SER A 63 1.49 4.65 9.05
CA SER A 63 0.58 4.66 10.19
C SER A 63 -0.39 5.84 10.07
N ILE A 64 -1.68 5.53 10.05
CA ILE A 64 -2.79 6.48 9.99
C ILE A 64 -3.64 6.49 11.27
N ALA A 65 -3.16 5.88 12.35
CA ALA A 65 -3.88 5.84 13.63
C ALA A 65 -4.32 7.26 14.08
N PRO A 66 -5.54 7.43 14.62
CA PRO A 66 -6.51 6.40 15.01
C PRO A 66 -7.47 5.95 13.90
N TRP A 67 -7.17 6.29 12.64
CA TRP A 67 -7.97 5.89 11.49
C TRP A 67 -7.64 4.47 11.04
N GLU A 68 -8.61 3.83 10.40
CA GLU A 68 -8.49 2.55 9.71
C GLU A 68 -8.94 2.73 8.25
N LEU A 69 -8.30 2.02 7.32
CA LEU A 69 -8.72 1.98 5.93
C LEU A 69 -9.91 1.03 5.78
N GLU A 70 -11.01 1.54 5.26
CA GLU A 70 -12.19 0.76 4.90
C GLU A 70 -12.22 0.58 3.37
N LEU A 71 -12.05 -0.65 2.89
CA LEU A 71 -12.19 -0.95 1.46
C LEU A 71 -13.65 -0.87 1.03
N ARG A 72 -13.89 -0.33 -0.17
CA ARG A 72 -15.21 -0.25 -0.81
C ARG A 72 -15.19 -1.00 -2.15
N GLN A 73 -14.86 -0.31 -3.24
CA GLN A 73 -14.68 -0.91 -4.57
C GLN A 73 -13.23 -0.76 -5.05
N PRO A 74 -12.28 -1.58 -4.54
CA PRO A 74 -10.88 -1.48 -4.97
C PRO A 74 -10.75 -1.60 -6.48
N ARG A 75 -9.82 -0.85 -7.09
CA ARG A 75 -9.57 -0.92 -8.54
C ARG A 75 -9.22 -2.32 -9.01
N TRP A 76 -8.47 -3.07 -8.21
CA TRP A 76 -8.25 -4.50 -8.42
C TRP A 76 -8.53 -5.29 -7.16
N THR A 77 -9.10 -6.47 -7.34
CA THR A 77 -9.19 -7.51 -6.30
C THR A 77 -8.86 -8.85 -6.92
N PHE A 78 -7.75 -9.45 -6.50
CA PHE A 78 -7.35 -10.79 -6.88
C PHE A 78 -7.70 -11.75 -5.76
N ARG A 79 -8.40 -12.83 -6.09
CA ARG A 79 -8.88 -13.82 -5.12
C ARG A 79 -8.10 -15.12 -5.27
N LYS A 80 -7.74 -15.75 -4.16
CA LYS A 80 -7.07 -17.06 -4.08
C LYS A 80 -5.80 -17.12 -4.93
N VAL A 81 -4.97 -16.09 -4.86
CA VAL A 81 -3.70 -16.04 -5.58
C VAL A 81 -2.71 -17.00 -4.92
N ARG A 82 -2.36 -18.08 -5.62
CA ARG A 82 -1.33 -19.04 -5.20
C ARG A 82 0.05 -18.57 -5.67
N TRP A 83 0.63 -17.64 -4.92
CA TRP A 83 1.91 -17.00 -5.26
C TRP A 83 3.15 -17.69 -4.66
N HIS A 84 2.95 -18.58 -3.68
CA HIS A 84 4.01 -19.39 -3.07
C HIS A 84 3.68 -20.88 -3.24
N PRO A 85 4.67 -21.77 -3.49
CA PRO A 85 4.42 -23.21 -3.58
C PRO A 85 3.87 -23.83 -2.30
N VAL A 86 4.14 -23.23 -1.13
CA VAL A 86 3.72 -23.78 0.18
C VAL A 86 2.60 -22.95 0.82
N ASP A 87 2.72 -21.62 0.84
CA ASP A 87 1.83 -20.74 1.63
C ASP A 87 0.40 -20.79 1.09
N PRO A 88 -0.62 -20.67 1.95
CA PRO A 88 -2.01 -20.64 1.52
C PRO A 88 -2.23 -19.56 0.45
N ALA A 89 -3.21 -19.80 -0.42
CA ALA A 89 -3.61 -18.80 -1.38
C ALA A 89 -4.20 -17.59 -0.64
N GLU A 90 -3.80 -16.39 -1.06
CA GLU A 90 -4.19 -15.12 -0.43
C GLU A 90 -5.05 -14.28 -1.37
N ASP A 91 -5.87 -13.42 -0.77
CA ASP A 91 -6.59 -12.38 -1.49
C ASP A 91 -5.83 -11.06 -1.39
N PHE A 92 -5.85 -10.27 -2.48
CA PHE A 92 -5.18 -8.97 -2.56
C PHE A 92 -6.11 -7.95 -3.17
N SER A 93 -6.20 -6.76 -2.57
CA SER A 93 -6.88 -5.62 -3.16
C SER A 93 -5.91 -4.45 -3.36
N PHE A 94 -6.14 -3.70 -4.42
CA PHE A 94 -5.36 -2.53 -4.77
C PHE A 94 -6.29 -1.33 -4.97
N VAL A 95 -5.96 -0.24 -4.30
CA VAL A 95 -6.72 1.02 -4.36
C VAL A 95 -5.81 2.10 -4.93
N ASP A 96 -6.31 2.84 -5.91
CA ASP A 96 -5.61 4.03 -6.40
C ASP A 96 -5.40 5.02 -5.25
N CYS A 97 -4.22 5.59 -5.16
CA CYS A 97 -3.99 6.66 -4.20
C CYS A 97 -3.07 7.76 -4.74
N ARG A 98 -3.08 8.89 -4.04
CA ARG A 98 -2.11 9.96 -4.22
C ARG A 98 -1.42 10.26 -2.91
N ILE A 99 -0.12 10.52 -2.99
CA ILE A 99 0.71 10.87 -1.85
C ILE A 99 1.06 12.35 -1.93
N PHE A 100 0.95 13.05 -0.81
CA PHE A 100 1.34 14.45 -0.67
C PHE A 100 2.25 14.60 0.55
N PRO A 101 3.47 15.14 0.42
CA PRO A 101 4.29 15.45 1.59
C PRO A 101 3.62 16.55 2.42
N LEU A 102 3.61 16.40 3.75
CA LEU A 102 3.03 17.38 4.67
C LEU A 102 4.06 18.36 5.24
N ASP A 103 5.35 18.03 5.17
CA ASP A 103 6.41 18.94 5.61
C ASP A 103 6.96 19.75 4.42
N SER A 104 6.96 21.07 4.57
CA SER A 104 7.46 22.03 3.58
C SER A 104 8.97 21.93 3.33
N SER A 105 9.73 21.31 4.24
CA SER A 105 11.16 21.04 4.03
C SER A 105 11.42 19.83 3.11
N GLU A 106 10.39 19.01 2.88
CA GLU A 106 10.38 17.85 2.00
C GLU A 106 9.42 18.07 0.80
N ILE A 107 9.36 19.30 0.24
CA ILE A 107 8.73 19.52 -1.09
C ILE A 107 9.65 18.87 -2.14
N GLY A 108 9.63 17.54 -2.17
CA GLY A 108 10.21 16.74 -3.22
C GLY A 108 9.25 16.64 -4.42
N PRO A 109 9.69 15.99 -5.51
CA PRO A 109 8.93 15.85 -6.76
C PRO A 109 7.62 15.04 -6.64
N TRP A 110 7.25 14.53 -5.46
CA TRP A 110 6.11 13.62 -5.26
C TRP A 110 4.84 14.31 -4.74
N GLN A 111 4.67 15.62 -4.95
CA GLN A 111 3.40 16.30 -4.70
C GLN A 111 2.27 15.70 -5.54
N GLY A 112 1.33 15.00 -4.89
CA GLY A 112 0.21 14.35 -5.57
C GLY A 112 0.63 13.16 -6.43
N LEU A 113 1.71 12.48 -6.06
CA LEU A 113 2.23 11.32 -6.78
C LEU A 113 1.20 10.19 -6.80
N ALA A 114 0.87 9.70 -7.99
CA ALA A 114 0.03 8.52 -8.16
C ALA A 114 0.76 7.26 -7.65
N ALA A 115 0.07 6.50 -6.82
CA ALA A 115 0.56 5.31 -6.14
C ALA A 115 -0.59 4.29 -5.99
N LEU A 116 -0.31 3.14 -5.36
CA LEU A 116 -1.34 2.16 -5.00
C LEU A 116 -1.25 1.85 -3.51
N VAL A 117 -2.41 1.80 -2.85
CA VAL A 117 -2.49 1.03 -1.60
C VAL A 117 -2.48 -0.45 -1.98
N TYR A 118 -1.60 -1.21 -1.35
CA TYR A 118 -1.53 -2.67 -1.43
C TYR A 118 -2.15 -3.25 -0.17
N PHE A 119 -3.23 -4.02 -0.32
CA PHE A 119 -3.98 -4.58 0.79
C PHE A 119 -4.01 -6.11 0.68
N PRO A 120 -3.11 -6.84 1.38
CA PRO A 120 -3.26 -8.27 1.58
C PRO A 120 -4.37 -8.53 2.61
N HIS A 121 -5.36 -9.37 2.26
CA HIS A 121 -6.51 -9.62 3.13
C HIS A 121 -6.14 -10.52 4.33
N PRO A 122 -6.21 -10.02 5.58
CA PRO A 122 -5.72 -10.75 6.75
C PRO A 122 -6.52 -12.03 7.04
N GLU A 123 -7.79 -12.10 6.61
CA GLU A 123 -8.65 -13.28 6.79
C GLU A 123 -8.10 -14.51 6.06
N THR A 124 -7.31 -14.27 5.00
CA THR A 124 -6.65 -15.32 4.21
C THR A 124 -5.23 -15.63 4.70
N LYS A 125 -4.76 -14.94 5.75
CA LYS A 125 -3.39 -15.01 6.27
C LYS A 125 -3.37 -15.38 7.76
N PRO A 126 -3.50 -16.66 8.12
CA PRO A 126 -3.73 -17.12 9.51
C PRO A 126 -2.61 -16.79 10.50
N THR A 127 -1.44 -16.33 10.04
CA THR A 127 -0.25 -16.07 10.87
C THR A 127 0.17 -14.60 10.95
N HIS A 128 -0.55 -13.68 10.31
CA HIS A 128 -0.12 -12.28 10.21
C HIS A 128 -1.23 -11.31 10.59
N HIS A 129 -1.11 -10.74 11.79
CA HIS A 129 -1.95 -9.62 12.20
C HIS A 129 -1.25 -8.31 11.85
N GLN A 130 -1.73 -7.61 10.82
CA GLN A 130 -1.35 -6.23 10.59
C GLN A 130 -2.09 -5.31 11.56
N PRO A 131 -1.42 -4.29 12.13
CA PRO A 131 -2.11 -3.24 12.88
C PRO A 131 -3.15 -2.57 11.98
N LYS A 132 -4.39 -2.41 12.46
CA LYS A 132 -5.49 -1.88 11.64
C LYS A 132 -5.30 -0.45 11.11
N GLY A 133 -4.45 0.34 11.78
CA GLY A 133 -4.07 1.68 11.36
C GLY A 133 -2.84 1.73 10.45
N LEU A 134 -2.36 0.59 9.94
CA LEU A 134 -1.22 0.53 9.02
C LEU A 134 -1.73 0.39 7.59
N VAL A 135 -1.28 1.26 6.70
CA VAL A 135 -1.55 1.20 5.27
C VAL A 135 -0.24 0.94 4.54
N GLU A 136 -0.20 -0.11 3.73
CA GLU A 136 0.94 -0.40 2.86
C GLU A 136 0.75 0.25 1.49
N ILE A 137 1.75 1.03 1.04
CA ILE A 137 1.68 1.79 -0.21
C ILE A 137 2.80 1.34 -1.15
N LEU A 138 2.44 1.01 -2.38
CA LEU A 138 3.35 0.84 -3.51
C LEU A 138 3.52 2.18 -4.22
N ALA A 139 4.76 2.65 -4.28
CA ALA A 139 5.14 3.85 -5.00
C ALA A 139 6.45 3.57 -5.77
N PRO A 140 6.77 4.36 -6.81
CA PRO A 140 8.15 4.49 -7.26
C PRO A 140 9.09 4.79 -6.08
N PHE A 141 10.38 4.52 -6.23
CA PHE A 141 11.34 4.91 -5.20
C PHE A 141 11.24 6.42 -4.93
N LEU A 142 11.07 6.81 -3.66
CA LEU A 142 10.92 8.20 -3.23
C LEU A 142 12.21 8.65 -2.50
N PRO A 143 13.17 9.28 -3.19
CA PRO A 143 14.41 9.72 -2.55
C PRO A 143 14.12 10.70 -1.42
N GLY A 144 14.63 10.46 -0.22
CA GLY A 144 14.47 11.37 0.92
C GLY A 144 13.24 11.10 1.80
N VAL A 145 12.34 10.19 1.42
CA VAL A 145 11.33 9.68 2.36
C VAL A 145 12.01 8.77 3.38
N THR A 146 11.84 9.07 4.67
CA THR A 146 12.45 8.32 5.77
C THR A 146 11.41 7.93 6.82
N TYR A 147 11.80 7.09 7.79
CA TYR A 147 10.94 6.84 8.94
C TYR A 147 10.71 8.14 9.72
N GLY A 148 9.45 8.42 10.03
CA GLY A 148 9.03 9.69 10.65
C GLY A 148 8.56 10.73 9.64
N SER A 149 8.82 10.59 8.34
CA SER A 149 8.27 11.49 7.32
C SER A 149 6.75 11.46 7.37
N LYS A 150 6.12 12.65 7.27
CA LYS A 150 4.68 12.83 7.32
C LYS A 150 4.12 13.07 5.94
N LEU A 151 3.06 12.37 5.61
CA LEU A 151 2.38 12.50 4.33
C LEU A 151 0.87 12.45 4.50
N GLN A 152 0.17 13.08 3.55
CA GLN A 152 -1.26 12.94 3.36
C GLN A 152 -1.48 11.93 2.23
N LEU A 153 -2.33 10.96 2.52
CA LEU A 153 -2.80 9.96 1.59
C LEU A 153 -4.20 10.34 1.13
N GLU A 154 -4.41 10.34 -0.18
CA GLU A 154 -5.73 10.51 -0.77
C GLU A 154 -6.13 9.26 -1.54
N VAL A 155 -7.39 8.84 -1.40
CA VAL A 155 -7.99 7.73 -2.14
C VAL A 155 -9.31 8.17 -2.77
N PRO A 156 -9.72 7.58 -3.90
CA PRO A 156 -11.07 7.77 -4.42
C PRO A 156 -12.11 7.20 -3.44
N PRO A 157 -13.15 7.96 -3.06
CA PRO A 157 -14.12 7.57 -2.03
C PRO A 157 -14.99 6.37 -2.45
N GLU A 158 -15.07 6.07 -3.74
CA GLU A 158 -15.68 4.85 -4.28
C GLU A 158 -14.83 3.60 -4.01
N GLN A 159 -13.49 3.76 -3.93
CA GLN A 159 -12.57 2.64 -3.74
C GLN A 159 -12.29 2.36 -2.27
N ALA A 160 -12.16 3.40 -1.45
CA ALA A 160 -11.92 3.26 -0.01
C ALA A 160 -12.34 4.52 0.77
N ALA A 161 -12.44 4.37 2.09
CA ALA A 161 -12.63 5.46 3.04
C ALA A 161 -11.73 5.30 4.26
N PHE A 162 -11.66 6.34 5.09
CA PHE A 162 -10.98 6.32 6.37
C PHE A 162 -11.99 6.49 7.49
N GLN A 163 -11.96 5.60 8.47
CA GLN A 163 -12.87 5.64 9.62
C GLN A 163 -12.11 5.62 10.93
N THR A 164 -12.53 6.43 11.90
CA THR A 164 -12.06 6.29 13.28
C THR A 164 -12.79 5.14 13.94
N ARG A 165 -12.06 4.31 14.69
CA ARG A 165 -12.72 3.30 15.52
C ARG A 165 -13.49 3.99 16.64
N THR A 166 -14.81 3.82 16.69
CA THR A 166 -15.59 4.20 17.87
C THR A 166 -15.11 3.33 19.04
N PRO A 167 -14.67 3.91 20.17
CA PRO A 167 -14.45 3.10 21.37
C PRO A 167 -15.78 2.46 21.76
N HIS A 168 -15.81 1.13 21.80
CA HIS A 168 -16.87 0.38 22.48
C HIS A 168 -16.53 0.27 23.97
#